data_AF-A0A9J7ESY4-F1
#
_entry.id   AF-A0A9J7ESY4-F1
#
_cell.length_a   1.000
_cell.length_b   1.000
_cell.length_c   1.000
_cell.angle_alpha   90.00
_cell.angle_beta   90.00
_cell.angle_gamma   90.00
#
_symmetry.space_group_name_H-M   'P 1'
#
loop_
_entity.id
_entity.type
_entity.pdbx_description
1 polymer ?
#
loop_
_entity_poly.entity_id
_entity_poly.type
_entity_poly.pdbx_seq_one_letter_code
_entity_poly.pdbx_strand_id
1 'polypeptide(L)'
;MERLSIIYEDIKKLFENIRKLGPKRREEKLGEQKFEQALALYNEYKLILRSLDKEEVCTAALSGYTFNLVCEGIEEFNSKILRYKIDSQEGNTMENFELKTASVLIPVMDGKEETTEKIIDGIEMYDSCLKTSDNKKLLISFVLKTRLTKSAKLKLKSEYASVDNLLEDMKTYLLTKKSANSLLSQINNLSQHNRTIAEYGAKLEELFIGLTIAQADGNAKASAILSPINEKMVIKRFADGLRNRRLSTVISARDYKELKDAVRAAEDEEDARPGTAGQDAVYSYSRATF
;
A
#
# COMPACT_ATOMS: atom_id res chain seq x y z
N MET A 1 49.89 -24.31 27.32
CA MET A 1 49.96 -22.82 27.31
C MET A 1 50.00 -22.25 25.88
N GLU A 2 50.92 -22.69 25.02
CA GLU A 2 51.06 -22.19 23.64
C GLU A 2 49.78 -22.30 22.79
N ARG A 3 49.06 -23.43 22.91
CA ARG A 3 47.79 -23.68 22.22
C ARG A 3 46.62 -22.80 22.68
N LEU A 4 46.64 -22.33 23.95
CA LEU A 4 45.63 -21.39 24.47
C LEU A 4 45.82 -19.98 23.89
N SER A 5 47.08 -19.56 23.72
CA SER A 5 47.43 -18.28 23.11
C SER A 5 46.99 -18.21 21.64
N ILE A 6 47.19 -19.32 20.91
CA ILE A 6 46.77 -19.45 19.51
C ILE A 6 45.24 -19.35 19.38
N ILE A 7 44.50 -20.06 20.22
CA ILE A 7 43.02 -20.02 20.21
C ILE A 7 42.49 -18.62 20.54
N TYR A 8 43.13 -17.90 21.47
CA TYR A 8 42.75 -16.52 21.79
C TYR A 8 42.94 -15.56 20.60
N GLU A 9 44.08 -15.63 19.91
CA GLU A 9 44.32 -14.82 18.71
C GLU A 9 43.40 -15.20 17.54
N ASP A 10 43.03 -16.47 17.42
CA ASP A 10 42.07 -16.90 16.40
C ASP A 10 40.66 -16.39 16.68
N ILE A 11 40.21 -16.40 17.94
CA ILE A 11 38.93 -15.79 18.36
C ILE A 11 38.94 -14.28 18.07
N LYS A 12 40.04 -13.59 18.37
CA LYS A 12 40.21 -12.14 18.14
C LYS A 12 40.16 -11.78 16.65
N LYS A 13 40.83 -12.55 15.79
CA LYS A 13 40.75 -12.37 14.32
C LYS A 13 39.35 -12.63 13.79
N LEU A 14 38.67 -13.66 14.31
CA LEU A 14 37.29 -13.97 13.93
C LEU A 14 36.33 -12.83 14.31
N PHE A 15 36.57 -12.18 15.45
CA PHE A 15 35.83 -10.99 15.87
C PHE A 15 36.03 -9.79 14.94
N GLU A 16 37.27 -9.48 14.54
CA GLU A 16 37.52 -8.41 13.57
C GLU A 16 36.82 -8.67 12.24
N ASN A 17 36.78 -9.93 11.80
CA ASN A 17 36.11 -10.32 10.57
C ASN A 17 34.59 -10.19 10.66
N ILE A 18 33.97 -10.58 11.80
CA ILE A 18 32.53 -10.38 12.02
C ILE A 18 32.18 -8.89 12.13
N ARG A 19 33.03 -8.09 12.76
CA ARG A 19 32.84 -6.63 12.85
C ARG A 19 32.90 -5.95 11.47
N LYS A 20 33.77 -6.43 10.59
CA LYS A 20 33.90 -5.96 9.20
C LYS A 20 32.76 -6.44 8.28
N LEU A 21 32.00 -7.46 8.68
CA LEU A 21 30.77 -7.83 7.97
C LEU A 21 29.68 -6.78 8.26
N GLY A 22 29.09 -6.21 7.20
CA GLY A 22 27.94 -5.31 7.32
C GLY A 22 26.65 -6.05 7.72
N PRO A 23 25.61 -5.34 8.21
CA PRO A 23 24.42 -5.94 8.83
C PRO A 23 23.72 -6.98 7.95
N LYS A 24 23.52 -6.71 6.65
CA LYS A 24 22.89 -7.66 5.72
C LYS A 24 23.67 -8.98 5.56
N ARG A 25 25.00 -8.95 5.59
CA ARG A 25 25.85 -10.17 5.45
C ARG A 25 25.96 -10.97 6.75
N ARG A 26 25.49 -10.41 7.87
CA ARG A 26 25.42 -11.11 9.17
C ARG A 26 24.15 -11.96 9.30
N GLU A 27 23.10 -11.59 8.57
CA GLU A 27 21.82 -12.33 8.50
C GLU A 27 21.84 -13.47 7.47
N GLU A 28 22.79 -13.43 6.53
CA GLU A 28 22.99 -14.49 5.54
C GLU A 28 23.76 -15.69 6.13
N LYS A 29 23.69 -16.84 5.43
CA LYS A 29 24.39 -18.10 5.79
C LYS A 29 25.87 -17.93 6.20
N LEU A 30 26.54 -16.91 5.68
CA LEU A 30 27.93 -16.61 6.02
C LEU A 30 28.11 -16.16 7.48
N GLY A 31 27.15 -15.40 8.03
CA GLY A 31 27.13 -14.97 9.43
C GLY A 31 26.90 -16.15 10.37
N GLU A 32 25.95 -17.02 10.05
CA GLU A 32 25.67 -18.25 10.80
C GLU A 32 26.87 -19.21 10.80
N GLN A 33 27.51 -19.42 9.66
CA GLN A 33 28.72 -20.25 9.57
C GLN A 33 29.89 -19.68 10.39
N LYS A 34 30.08 -18.36 10.38
CA LYS A 34 31.11 -17.71 11.21
C LYS A 34 30.78 -17.77 12.69
N PHE A 35 29.49 -17.77 13.04
CA PHE A 35 29.00 -17.94 14.40
C PHE A 35 29.24 -19.36 14.92
N GLU A 36 28.92 -20.39 14.12
CA GLU A 36 29.20 -21.79 14.47
C GLU A 36 30.70 -22.05 14.64
N GLN A 37 31.54 -21.46 13.79
CA GLN A 37 33.01 -21.52 13.91
C GLN A 37 33.50 -20.91 15.23
N ALA A 38 32.96 -19.75 15.62
CA ALA A 38 33.31 -19.12 16.89
C ALA A 38 32.88 -19.98 18.10
N LEU A 39 31.69 -20.59 18.02
CA LEU A 39 31.15 -21.43 19.09
C LEU A 39 31.92 -22.75 19.24
N ALA A 40 32.37 -23.34 18.14
CA ALA A 40 33.21 -24.53 18.14
C ALA A 40 34.58 -24.26 18.80
N LEU A 41 35.26 -23.17 18.41
CA LEU A 41 36.53 -22.76 19.01
C LEU A 41 36.40 -22.44 20.51
N TYR A 42 35.28 -21.84 20.91
CA TYR A 42 34.96 -21.60 22.32
C TYR A 42 34.80 -22.90 23.11
N ASN A 43 34.10 -23.89 22.55
CA ASN A 43 33.92 -25.18 23.20
C ASN A 43 35.25 -25.94 23.32
N GLU A 44 36.12 -25.85 22.30
CA GLU A 44 37.47 -26.42 22.35
C GLU A 44 38.32 -25.75 23.43
N TYR A 45 38.29 -24.42 23.52
CA TYR A 45 38.96 -23.65 24.58
C TYR A 45 38.48 -24.08 25.98
N LYS A 46 37.16 -24.22 26.17
CA LYS A 46 36.54 -24.65 27.42
C LYS A 46 36.93 -26.08 27.81
N LEU A 47 37.12 -26.96 26.83
CA LEU A 47 37.56 -28.34 27.05
C LEU A 47 39.02 -28.39 27.49
N ILE A 48 39.89 -27.61 26.84
CA ILE A 48 41.30 -27.47 27.21
C ILE A 48 41.44 -26.89 28.62
N LEU A 49 40.61 -25.89 28.97
CA LEU A 49 40.56 -25.33 30.32
C LEU A 49 40.10 -26.34 31.38
N ARG A 50 39.19 -27.26 31.04
CA ARG A 50 38.73 -28.31 31.96
C ARG A 50 39.75 -29.43 32.14
N SER A 51 40.65 -29.62 31.17
CA SER A 51 41.71 -30.62 31.23
C SER A 51 42.99 -30.14 31.93
N LEU A 52 43.07 -28.86 32.30
CA LEU A 52 44.19 -28.31 33.06
C LEU A 52 43.91 -28.47 34.55
N ASP A 53 44.73 -29.25 35.24
CA ASP A 53 44.61 -29.47 36.68
C ASP A 53 44.91 -28.18 37.46
N LYS A 54 44.17 -27.94 38.55
CA LYS A 54 44.23 -26.68 39.32
C LYS A 54 45.63 -26.34 39.84
N GLU A 55 46.52 -27.33 39.99
CA GLU A 55 47.86 -27.15 40.56
C GLU A 55 48.90 -26.65 39.54
N GLU A 56 48.82 -26.99 38.25
CA GLU A 56 49.75 -26.47 37.22
C GLU A 56 49.43 -25.02 36.83
N VAL A 57 48.20 -24.55 37.07
CA VAL A 57 47.76 -23.17 36.78
C VAL A 57 48.29 -22.17 37.81
N CYS A 58 48.65 -22.64 39.01
CA CYS A 58 49.12 -21.79 40.13
C CYS A 58 50.61 -21.40 40.06
N THR A 59 51.45 -22.11 39.30
CA THR A 59 52.88 -21.79 39.20
C THR A 59 53.19 -20.73 38.14
N ALA A 60 52.27 -20.48 37.19
CA ALA A 60 52.37 -19.36 36.27
C ALA A 60 51.59 -18.16 36.82
N ALA A 61 52.27 -17.29 37.57
CA ALA A 61 51.76 -15.98 38.05
C ALA A 61 51.27 -15.01 36.95
N LEU A 62 51.14 -15.49 35.71
CA LEU A 62 50.54 -14.82 34.56
C LEU A 62 49.09 -15.28 34.29
N SER A 63 48.58 -16.30 34.97
CA SER A 63 47.29 -16.93 34.66
C SER A 63 46.08 -16.22 35.28
N GLY A 64 46.14 -15.67 36.48
CA GLY A 64 44.95 -15.08 37.14
C GLY A 64 44.42 -13.79 36.48
N TYR A 65 45.32 -12.87 36.12
CA TYR A 65 44.92 -11.57 35.54
C TYR A 65 44.50 -11.70 34.07
N THR A 66 45.19 -12.54 33.29
CA THR A 66 44.79 -12.83 31.90
C THR A 66 43.52 -13.69 31.84
N PHE A 67 43.35 -14.64 32.76
CA PHE A 67 42.13 -15.44 32.87
C PHE A 67 40.91 -14.58 33.23
N ASN A 68 41.03 -13.68 34.20
CA ASN A 68 39.93 -12.78 34.56
C ASN A 68 39.60 -11.80 33.43
N LEU A 69 40.60 -11.20 32.76
CA LEU A 69 40.36 -10.33 31.59
C LEU A 69 39.68 -11.08 30.43
N VAL A 70 40.06 -12.34 30.20
CA VAL A 70 39.47 -13.17 29.15
C VAL A 70 38.06 -13.60 29.53
N CYS A 71 37.80 -13.97 30.80
CA CYS A 71 36.46 -14.26 31.29
C CYS A 71 35.53 -13.03 31.24
N GLU A 72 35.99 -11.87 31.69
CA GLU A 72 35.25 -10.60 31.63
C GLU A 72 34.95 -10.19 30.18
N GLY A 73 35.93 -10.31 29.27
CA GLY A 73 35.73 -10.05 27.84
C GLY A 73 34.72 -11.01 27.18
N ILE A 74 34.63 -12.24 27.67
CA ILE A 74 33.68 -13.26 27.19
C ILE A 74 32.27 -13.05 27.78
N GLU A 75 32.14 -12.60 29.02
CA GLU A 75 30.84 -12.22 29.60
C GLU A 75 30.30 -10.93 28.96
N GLU A 76 31.17 -9.97 28.66
CA GLU A 76 30.85 -8.80 27.85
C GLU A 76 30.44 -9.20 26.42
N PHE A 77 31.06 -10.24 25.85
CA PHE A 77 30.69 -10.82 24.56
C PHE A 77 29.31 -11.49 24.59
N ASN A 78 29.02 -12.31 25.61
CA ASN A 78 27.73 -12.98 25.78
C ASN A 78 26.58 -11.97 25.98
N SER A 79 26.80 -10.93 26.78
CA SER A 79 25.82 -9.88 27.02
C SER A 79 25.56 -9.01 25.79
N LYS A 80 26.60 -8.71 24.99
CA LYS A 80 26.43 -8.02 23.70
C LYS A 80 25.71 -8.90 22.68
N ILE A 81 26.00 -10.20 22.61
CA ILE A 81 25.30 -11.16 21.72
C ILE A 81 23.82 -11.29 22.09
N LEU A 82 23.49 -11.40 23.38
CA LEU A 82 22.11 -11.45 23.86
C LEU A 82 21.33 -10.18 23.48
N ARG A 83 21.95 -8.99 23.61
CA ARG A 83 21.36 -7.74 23.13
C ARG A 83 21.16 -7.74 21.61
N TYR A 84 22.16 -8.16 20.82
CA TYR A 84 22.04 -8.24 19.37
C TYR A 84 20.99 -9.26 18.89
N LYS A 85 20.73 -10.34 19.64
CA LYS A 85 19.67 -11.31 19.31
C LYS A 85 18.27 -10.78 19.62
N ILE A 86 18.15 -9.90 20.62
CA ILE A 86 16.91 -9.18 20.96
C ILE A 86 16.66 -8.09 19.91
N ASP A 87 17.67 -7.29 19.57
CA ASP A 87 17.57 -6.22 18.55
C ASP A 87 17.35 -6.78 17.14
N SER A 88 17.85 -8.00 16.84
CA SER A 88 17.62 -8.71 15.57
C SER A 88 16.23 -9.35 15.45
N GLN A 89 15.50 -9.55 16.55
CA GLN A 89 14.10 -10.01 16.53
C GLN A 89 13.12 -8.84 16.35
N GLU A 90 13.55 -7.60 16.62
CA GLU A 90 12.80 -6.36 16.31
C GLU A 90 12.97 -5.90 14.84
N GLY A 91 13.55 -6.77 14.00
CA GLY A 91 13.59 -6.60 12.57
C GLY A 91 12.22 -6.79 11.93
N ASN A 92 11.50 -5.69 11.77
CA ASN A 92 10.59 -5.44 10.65
C ASN A 92 9.19 -6.06 10.70
N THR A 93 8.56 -6.10 11.87
CA THR A 93 7.10 -6.22 11.93
C THR A 93 6.51 -4.94 12.50
N MET A 94 5.62 -4.28 11.74
CA MET A 94 4.80 -3.12 12.18
C MET A 94 3.79 -3.52 13.28
N GLU A 95 4.19 -4.38 14.21
CA GLU A 95 3.34 -4.98 15.24
C GLU A 95 3.03 -4.00 16.37
N ASN A 96 3.90 -3.00 16.55
CA ASN A 96 3.79 -1.95 17.55
C ASN A 96 3.42 -0.59 16.94
N PHE A 97 2.66 0.20 17.70
CA PHE A 97 2.28 1.54 17.26
C PHE A 97 3.49 2.48 17.28
N GLU A 98 3.79 3.06 16.13
CA GLU A 98 4.91 3.96 15.87
C GLU A 98 4.38 5.28 15.34
N LEU A 99 4.61 6.35 16.10
CA LEU A 99 4.07 7.68 15.77
C LEU A 99 4.63 8.25 14.46
N LYS A 100 5.87 7.91 14.09
CA LYS A 100 6.49 8.33 12.82
C LYS A 100 5.81 7.67 11.63
N THR A 101 5.63 6.36 11.69
CA THR A 101 4.97 5.54 10.68
C THR A 101 3.51 5.99 10.50
N ALA A 102 2.78 6.14 11.61
CA ALA A 102 1.43 6.69 11.62
C ALA A 102 1.36 8.08 10.97
N SER A 103 2.41 8.90 11.18
CA SER A 103 2.43 10.27 10.69
C SER A 103 2.67 10.41 9.19
N VAL A 104 3.43 9.47 8.63
CA VAL A 104 3.69 9.39 7.19
C VAL A 104 2.50 8.79 6.46
N LEU A 105 1.89 7.75 7.04
CA LEU A 105 0.84 6.98 6.41
C LEU A 105 -0.52 7.70 6.44
N ILE A 106 -0.85 8.35 7.55
CA ILE A 106 -2.17 8.98 7.75
C ILE A 106 -2.03 10.50 7.59
N PRO A 107 -2.55 11.09 6.49
CA PRO A 107 -2.45 12.51 6.25
C PRO A 107 -3.33 13.32 7.21
N VAL A 108 -3.06 14.62 7.32
CA VAL A 108 -3.91 15.54 8.10
C VAL A 108 -5.08 15.96 7.23
N MET A 109 -6.28 15.92 7.79
CA MET A 109 -7.50 16.30 7.08
C MET A 109 -7.47 17.77 6.68
N ASP A 110 -7.69 18.04 5.39
CA ASP A 110 -7.72 19.38 4.79
C ASP A 110 -9.13 19.82 4.35
N GLY A 111 -10.14 19.00 4.65
CA GLY A 111 -11.54 19.25 4.27
C GLY A 111 -11.92 18.75 2.87
N LYS A 112 -10.98 18.16 2.12
CA LYS A 112 -11.30 17.46 0.86
C LYS A 112 -11.74 16.02 1.13
N GLU A 113 -12.69 15.55 0.32
CA GLU A 113 -13.20 14.18 0.40
C GLU A 113 -12.11 13.14 0.08
N GLU A 114 -11.30 13.39 -0.95
CA GLU A 114 -10.15 12.52 -1.32
C GLU A 114 -9.16 12.32 -0.16
N THR A 115 -8.87 13.37 0.60
CA THR A 115 -8.01 13.28 1.78
C THR A 115 -8.68 12.45 2.89
N THR A 116 -10.00 12.54 3.01
CA THR A 116 -10.78 11.78 4.00
C THR A 116 -10.76 10.28 3.67
N GLU A 117 -10.89 9.92 2.39
CA GLU A 117 -10.73 8.54 1.91
C GLU A 117 -9.31 8.01 2.21
N LYS A 118 -8.27 8.80 1.87
CA LYS A 118 -6.87 8.45 2.19
C LYS A 118 -6.61 8.25 3.69
N ILE A 119 -7.28 9.01 4.55
CA ILE A 119 -7.19 8.82 6.01
C ILE A 119 -7.82 7.49 6.40
N ILE A 120 -9.01 7.17 5.89
CA ILE A 120 -9.71 5.91 6.16
C ILE A 120 -8.84 4.73 5.73
N ASP A 121 -8.32 4.76 4.51
CA ASP A 121 -7.45 3.71 3.97
C ASP A 121 -6.16 3.57 4.77
N GLY A 122 -5.54 4.68 5.17
CA GLY A 122 -4.33 4.67 5.99
C GLY A 122 -4.56 4.10 7.39
N ILE A 123 -5.72 4.34 8.00
CA ILE A 123 -6.10 3.75 9.29
C ILE A 123 -6.35 2.25 9.12
N GLU A 124 -7.08 1.84 8.08
CA GLU A 124 -7.41 0.44 7.80
C GLU A 124 -6.14 -0.38 7.53
N MET A 125 -5.24 0.15 6.69
CA MET A 125 -3.93 -0.45 6.46
C MET A 125 -3.15 -0.56 7.76
N TYR A 126 -3.09 0.50 8.58
CA TYR A 126 -2.28 0.46 9.77
C TYR A 126 -2.83 -0.48 10.84
N ASP A 127 -4.16 -0.53 11.00
CA ASP A 127 -4.81 -1.45 11.92
C ASP A 127 -4.55 -2.91 11.58
N SER A 128 -4.48 -3.25 10.28
CA SER A 128 -4.15 -4.60 9.80
C SER A 128 -2.74 -5.06 10.24
N CYS A 129 -1.82 -4.12 10.48
CA CYS A 129 -0.46 -4.41 10.94
C CYS A 129 -0.37 -4.57 12.47
N LEU A 130 -1.30 -3.96 13.22
CA LEU A 130 -1.25 -3.92 14.68
C LEU A 130 -1.87 -5.18 15.31
N LYS A 131 -1.09 -5.90 16.13
CA LYS A 131 -1.56 -7.11 16.80
C LYS A 131 -2.27 -6.85 18.14
N THR A 132 -1.78 -5.87 18.90
CA THR A 132 -2.21 -5.66 20.30
C THR A 132 -3.35 -4.64 20.38
N SER A 133 -4.37 -4.92 21.18
CA SER A 133 -5.50 -4.02 21.40
C SER A 133 -5.08 -2.64 21.94
N ASP A 134 -4.02 -2.57 22.75
CA ASP A 134 -3.50 -1.30 23.26
C ASP A 134 -2.85 -0.45 22.16
N ASN A 135 -2.19 -1.06 21.18
CA ASN A 135 -1.67 -0.34 20.01
C ASN A 135 -2.80 0.22 19.14
N LYS A 136 -3.91 -0.52 19.01
CA LYS A 136 -5.11 -0.06 18.31
C LYS A 136 -5.75 1.13 19.03
N LYS A 137 -5.78 1.15 20.37
CA LYS A 137 -6.23 2.32 21.15
C LYS A 137 -5.33 3.54 20.93
N LEU A 138 -4.02 3.34 20.84
CA LEU A 138 -3.07 4.42 20.52
C LEU A 138 -3.33 5.00 19.13
N LEU A 139 -3.62 4.15 18.14
CA LEU A 139 -4.02 4.57 16.80
C LEU A 139 -5.30 5.42 16.82
N ILE A 140 -6.35 4.98 17.52
CA ILE A 140 -7.59 5.74 17.68
C ILE A 140 -7.31 7.12 18.30
N SER A 141 -6.58 7.15 19.43
CA SER A 141 -6.23 8.40 20.10
C SER A 141 -5.41 9.32 19.20
N PHE A 142 -4.47 8.77 18.43
CA PHE A 142 -3.65 9.54 17.50
C PHE A 142 -4.50 10.20 16.40
N VAL A 143 -5.41 9.46 15.77
CA VAL A 143 -6.29 9.97 14.72
C VAL A 143 -7.19 11.08 15.27
N LEU A 144 -7.91 10.80 16.36
CA LEU A 144 -8.86 11.74 16.96
C LEU A 144 -8.18 13.03 17.44
N LYS A 145 -6.95 12.93 17.97
CA LYS A 145 -6.25 14.11 18.51
C LYS A 145 -5.52 14.89 17.42
N THR A 146 -4.91 14.24 16.44
CA THR A 146 -3.90 14.88 15.59
C THR A 146 -4.25 14.97 14.10
N ARG A 147 -5.15 14.13 13.57
CA ARG A 147 -5.40 14.03 12.12
C ARG A 147 -6.70 14.66 11.66
N LEU A 148 -7.68 14.79 12.55
CA LEU A 148 -8.98 15.34 12.22
C LEU A 148 -9.05 16.86 12.40
N THR A 149 -9.83 17.53 11.54
CA THR A 149 -10.19 18.94 11.72
C THR A 149 -11.14 19.14 12.90
N LYS A 150 -11.25 20.37 13.43
CA LYS A 150 -12.20 20.68 14.51
C LYS A 150 -13.65 20.31 14.13
N SER A 151 -14.05 20.55 12.88
CA SER A 151 -15.37 20.21 12.36
C SER A 151 -15.62 18.69 12.37
N ALA A 152 -14.66 17.89 11.89
CA ALA A 152 -14.77 16.44 11.92
C ALA A 152 -14.85 15.89 13.36
N LYS A 153 -14.07 16.45 14.29
CA LYS A 153 -14.10 16.05 15.72
C LYS A 153 -15.46 16.29 16.39
N LEU A 154 -16.23 17.28 15.94
CA LEU A 154 -17.58 17.53 16.47
C LEU A 154 -18.62 16.51 15.97
N LYS A 155 -18.36 15.87 14.82
CA LYS A 155 -19.25 14.87 14.23
C LYS A 155 -18.99 13.46 14.73
N LEU A 156 -17.78 13.18 15.20
CA LEU A 156 -17.37 11.88 15.73
C LEU A 156 -17.49 11.83 17.25
N LYS A 157 -17.46 10.62 17.81
CA LYS A 157 -17.40 10.40 19.25
C LYS A 157 -16.02 10.75 19.80
N SER A 158 -15.96 11.07 21.08
CA SER A 158 -14.71 11.35 21.78
C SER A 158 -13.84 10.10 22.00
N GLU A 159 -14.47 8.94 22.09
CA GLU A 159 -13.83 7.65 22.34
C GLU A 159 -14.49 6.54 21.54
N TYR A 160 -13.68 5.56 21.13
CA TYR A 160 -14.10 4.39 20.36
C TYR A 160 -13.51 3.12 20.98
N ALA A 161 -14.31 2.06 21.05
CA ALA A 161 -13.90 0.76 21.58
C ALA A 161 -13.03 -0.04 20.60
N SER A 162 -13.26 0.13 19.30
CA SER A 162 -12.54 -0.54 18.21
C SER A 162 -12.25 0.43 17.07
N VAL A 163 -11.24 0.10 16.26
CA VAL A 163 -10.94 0.85 15.03
C VAL A 163 -12.07 0.71 14.02
N ASP A 164 -12.73 -0.45 13.95
CA ASP A 164 -13.87 -0.67 13.05
C ASP A 164 -15.02 0.31 13.32
N ASN A 165 -15.36 0.55 14.60
CA ASN A 165 -16.40 1.50 14.97
C ASN A 165 -16.03 2.95 14.59
N LEU A 166 -14.73 3.28 14.67
CA LEU A 166 -14.23 4.57 14.21
C LEU A 166 -14.38 4.69 12.68
N LEU A 167 -13.96 3.66 11.93
CA LEU A 167 -14.04 3.65 10.48
C LEU A 167 -15.49 3.74 9.98
N GLU A 168 -16.44 3.07 10.64
CA GLU A 168 -17.86 3.13 10.31
C GLU A 168 -18.44 4.54 10.51
N ASP A 169 -18.17 5.17 11.66
CA ASP A 169 -18.61 6.54 11.92
C ASP A 169 -17.91 7.54 10.96
N MET A 170 -16.63 7.34 10.63
CA MET A 170 -15.92 8.16 9.65
C MET A 170 -16.54 8.06 8.25
N LYS A 171 -16.83 6.83 7.78
CA LYS A 171 -17.51 6.59 6.50
C LYS A 171 -18.91 7.20 6.47
N THR A 172 -19.60 7.21 7.60
CA THR A 172 -20.98 7.72 7.70
C THR A 172 -21.07 9.24 7.76
N TYR A 173 -20.22 9.89 8.57
CA TYR A 173 -20.36 11.31 8.91
C TYR A 173 -19.39 12.24 8.17
N LEU A 174 -18.28 11.72 7.65
CA LEU A 174 -17.23 12.51 7.03
C LEU A 174 -17.21 12.42 5.50
N LEU A 175 -17.65 11.29 4.94
CA LEU A 175 -17.82 11.16 3.49
C LEU A 175 -19.19 11.71 3.07
N THR A 176 -19.21 12.46 1.97
CA THR A 176 -20.46 12.95 1.41
C THR A 176 -21.06 11.88 0.51
N LYS A 177 -22.14 11.23 0.96
CA LYS A 177 -22.89 10.33 0.08
C LYS A 177 -23.38 11.12 -1.13
N LYS A 178 -22.78 10.91 -2.31
CA LYS A 178 -23.33 11.40 -3.58
C LYS A 178 -24.73 10.80 -3.72
N SER A 179 -25.75 11.65 -3.69
CA SER A 179 -27.13 11.18 -3.78
C SER A 179 -27.35 10.46 -5.11
N ALA A 180 -27.87 9.23 -5.07
CA ALA A 180 -28.24 8.48 -6.27
C ALA A 180 -29.17 9.30 -7.19
N ASN A 181 -30.07 10.11 -6.61
CA ASN A 181 -30.96 11.00 -7.37
C ASN A 181 -30.19 12.12 -8.09
N SER A 182 -29.15 12.67 -7.46
CA SER A 182 -28.30 13.69 -8.10
C SER A 182 -27.53 13.10 -9.27
N LEU A 183 -26.93 11.91 -9.08
CA LEU A 183 -26.21 11.20 -10.13
C LEU A 183 -27.13 10.80 -11.29
N LEU A 184 -28.32 10.29 -10.99
CA LEU A 184 -29.33 9.96 -12.00
C LEU A 184 -29.79 11.20 -12.78
N SER A 185 -29.99 12.32 -12.09
CA SER A 185 -30.30 13.60 -12.74
C SER A 185 -29.17 14.06 -13.65
N GLN A 186 -27.91 13.93 -13.22
CA GLN A 186 -26.75 14.26 -14.05
C GLN A 186 -26.66 13.36 -15.28
N ILE A 187 -26.86 12.04 -15.14
CA ILE A 187 -26.85 11.10 -16.27
C ILE A 187 -27.95 11.45 -17.28
N ASN A 188 -29.16 11.74 -16.82
CA ASN A 188 -30.29 12.06 -17.70
C ASN A 188 -30.13 13.39 -18.45
N ASN A 189 -29.38 14.34 -17.87
CA ASN A 189 -29.17 15.67 -18.46
C ASN A 189 -27.83 15.78 -19.22
N LEU A 190 -26.99 14.73 -19.20
CA LEU A 190 -25.70 14.77 -19.88
C LEU A 190 -25.86 14.46 -21.37
N SER A 191 -25.49 15.42 -22.21
CA SER A 191 -25.33 15.20 -23.65
C SER A 191 -23.89 15.50 -24.11
N GLN A 192 -23.54 15.03 -25.30
CA GLN A 192 -22.19 15.18 -25.86
C GLN A 192 -21.77 16.65 -25.99
N HIS A 193 -22.68 17.53 -26.42
CA HIS A 193 -22.40 18.94 -26.72
C HIS A 193 -21.13 19.14 -27.56
N ASN A 194 -20.12 19.82 -27.02
CA ASN A 194 -18.84 20.11 -27.67
C ASN A 194 -17.71 19.12 -27.29
N ARG A 195 -18.02 18.05 -26.55
CA ARG A 195 -17.03 17.03 -26.14
C ARG A 195 -16.82 15.99 -27.25
N THR A 196 -15.66 15.35 -27.23
CA THR A 196 -15.41 14.17 -28.07
C THR A 196 -16.27 12.99 -27.61
N ILE A 197 -16.45 11.99 -28.47
CA ILE A 197 -17.19 10.76 -28.11
C ILE A 197 -16.50 10.05 -26.93
N ALA A 198 -15.17 9.96 -26.95
CA ALA A 198 -14.36 9.44 -25.85
C ALA A 198 -14.63 10.17 -24.52
N GLU A 199 -14.54 11.50 -24.50
CA GLU A 199 -14.73 12.30 -23.29
C GLU A 199 -16.16 12.20 -22.75
N TYR A 200 -17.14 12.13 -23.65
CA TYR A 200 -18.54 11.95 -23.27
C TYR A 200 -18.78 10.56 -22.67
N GLY A 201 -18.24 9.52 -23.30
CA GLY A 201 -18.28 8.15 -22.82
C GLY A 201 -17.62 7.98 -21.44
N ALA A 202 -16.41 8.52 -21.26
CA ALA A 202 -15.67 8.47 -20.00
C ALA A 202 -16.42 9.16 -18.85
N LYS A 203 -17.08 10.29 -19.13
CA LYS A 203 -17.88 10.99 -18.13
C LYS A 203 -19.16 10.23 -17.75
N LEU A 204 -19.79 9.55 -18.72
CA LEU A 204 -20.89 8.64 -18.42
C LEU A 204 -20.43 7.43 -17.63
N GLU A 205 -19.21 6.92 -17.91
CA GLU A 205 -18.58 5.84 -17.16
C GLU A 205 -18.41 6.19 -15.68
N GLU A 206 -17.82 7.35 -15.40
CA GLU A 206 -17.66 7.87 -14.04
C GLU A 206 -19.01 8.00 -13.31
N LEU A 207 -20.01 8.57 -13.97
CA LEU A 207 -21.33 8.80 -13.37
C LEU A 207 -22.08 7.50 -13.09
N PHE A 208 -21.99 6.48 -13.96
CA PHE A 208 -22.66 5.21 -13.69
C PHE A 208 -21.98 4.43 -12.58
N ILE A 209 -20.64 4.43 -12.51
CA ILE A 209 -19.92 3.77 -11.43
C ILE A 209 -20.33 4.40 -10.10
N GLY A 210 -20.35 5.74 -10.04
CA GLY A 210 -20.84 6.47 -8.88
C GLY A 210 -22.29 6.12 -8.53
N LEU A 211 -23.18 6.00 -9.53
CA LEU A 211 -24.58 5.66 -9.30
C LEU A 211 -24.73 4.25 -8.72
N THR A 212 -24.02 3.27 -9.28
CA THR A 212 -24.03 1.89 -8.81
C THR A 212 -23.52 1.79 -7.38
N ILE A 213 -22.44 2.49 -7.04
CA ILE A 213 -21.92 2.55 -5.66
C ILE A 213 -22.97 3.19 -4.73
N ALA A 214 -23.56 4.32 -5.13
CA ALA A 214 -24.55 5.03 -4.33
C ALA A 214 -25.84 4.25 -4.09
N GLN A 215 -26.29 3.48 -5.09
CA GLN A 215 -27.49 2.63 -4.98
C GLN A 215 -27.23 1.32 -4.24
N ALA A 216 -26.02 0.76 -4.36
CA ALA A 216 -25.65 -0.47 -3.68
C ALA A 216 -25.46 -0.27 -2.17
N ASP A 217 -25.13 0.95 -1.72
CA ASP A 217 -24.94 1.31 -0.30
C ASP A 217 -24.02 0.32 0.44
N GLY A 218 -22.92 -0.08 -0.20
CA GLY A 218 -21.95 -1.04 0.34
C GLY A 218 -22.33 -2.52 0.21
N ASN A 219 -23.49 -2.86 -0.36
CA ASN A 219 -23.91 -4.25 -0.58
C ASN A 219 -23.38 -4.81 -1.91
N ALA A 220 -22.40 -5.71 -1.82
CA ALA A 220 -21.79 -6.35 -2.99
C ALA A 220 -22.79 -7.12 -3.88
N LYS A 221 -23.81 -7.77 -3.27
CA LYS A 221 -24.86 -8.48 -4.04
C LYS A 221 -25.75 -7.50 -4.80
N ALA A 222 -26.10 -6.38 -4.17
CA ALA A 222 -26.86 -5.33 -4.82
C ALA A 222 -26.06 -4.70 -5.98
N SER A 223 -24.77 -4.43 -5.77
CA SER A 223 -23.87 -3.91 -6.81
C SER A 223 -23.81 -4.81 -8.04
N ALA A 224 -23.68 -6.13 -7.85
CA ALA A 224 -23.64 -7.10 -8.95
C ALA A 224 -24.94 -7.14 -9.78
N ILE A 225 -26.09 -6.86 -9.16
CA ILE A 225 -27.39 -6.81 -9.84
C ILE A 225 -27.61 -5.44 -10.51
N LEU A 226 -27.21 -4.36 -9.83
CA LEU A 226 -27.44 -2.99 -10.29
C LEU A 226 -26.51 -2.58 -11.43
N SER A 227 -25.26 -3.06 -11.44
CA SER A 227 -24.29 -2.73 -12.48
C SER A 227 -24.82 -2.96 -13.91
N PRO A 228 -25.32 -4.16 -14.29
CA PRO A 228 -25.84 -4.38 -15.65
C PRO A 228 -27.12 -3.58 -15.95
N ILE A 229 -27.92 -3.23 -14.93
CA ILE A 229 -29.13 -2.42 -15.10
C ILE A 229 -28.76 -0.96 -15.41
N ASN A 230 -27.85 -0.41 -14.60
CA ASN A 230 -27.35 0.95 -14.75
C ASN A 230 -26.56 1.12 -16.04
N GLU A 231 -25.78 0.11 -16.43
CA GLU A 231 -25.03 0.13 -17.69
C GLU A 231 -25.96 0.17 -18.91
N LYS A 232 -27.03 -0.64 -18.95
CA LYS A 232 -28.06 -0.55 -20.00
C LYS A 232 -28.72 0.83 -20.07
N MET A 233 -29.04 1.41 -18.91
CA MET A 233 -29.59 2.76 -18.85
C MET A 233 -28.62 3.78 -19.45
N VAL A 234 -27.33 3.67 -19.12
CA VAL A 234 -26.29 4.60 -19.56
C VAL A 234 -25.97 4.43 -21.05
N ILE A 235 -25.99 3.21 -21.59
CA ILE A 235 -25.87 2.96 -23.04
C ILE A 235 -27.00 3.64 -23.80
N LYS A 236 -28.24 3.52 -23.30
CA LYS A 236 -29.38 4.23 -23.89
C LYS A 236 -29.18 5.75 -23.84
N ARG A 237 -28.73 6.28 -22.70
CA ARG A 237 -28.45 7.72 -22.54
C ARG A 237 -27.30 8.20 -23.40
N PHE A 238 -26.26 7.39 -23.55
CA PHE A 238 -25.16 7.65 -24.47
C PHE A 238 -25.69 7.80 -25.89
N ALA A 239 -26.48 6.82 -26.37
CA ALA A 239 -27.04 6.87 -27.71
C ALA A 239 -27.99 8.08 -27.91
N ASP A 240 -28.87 8.37 -26.94
CA ASP A 240 -29.80 9.51 -26.96
C ASP A 240 -29.06 10.87 -26.93
N GLY A 241 -27.93 10.95 -26.23
CA GLY A 241 -27.19 12.19 -25.99
C GLY A 241 -26.07 12.47 -27.01
N LEU A 242 -25.88 11.61 -28.00
CA LEU A 242 -24.95 11.85 -29.12
C LEU A 242 -25.42 13.04 -29.97
N ARG A 243 -24.48 13.89 -30.36
CA ARG A 243 -24.75 15.08 -31.19
C ARG A 243 -25.26 14.71 -32.58
N ASN A 244 -24.77 13.61 -33.15
CA ASN A 244 -25.19 13.15 -34.47
C ASN A 244 -26.37 12.20 -34.38
N ARG A 245 -27.53 12.61 -34.92
CA ARG A 245 -28.76 11.81 -34.94
C ARG A 245 -28.64 10.49 -35.71
N ARG A 246 -27.83 10.44 -36.78
CA ARG A 246 -27.55 9.19 -37.52
C ARG A 246 -26.79 8.22 -36.62
N LEU A 247 -25.75 8.71 -35.96
CA LEU A 247 -24.93 7.92 -35.04
C LEU A 247 -25.76 7.41 -33.85
N SER A 248 -26.57 8.29 -33.26
CA SER A 248 -27.55 7.95 -32.21
C SER A 248 -28.45 6.77 -32.63
N THR A 249 -28.97 6.79 -33.86
CA THR A 249 -29.83 5.72 -34.40
C THR A 249 -29.05 4.42 -34.61
N VAL A 250 -27.86 4.50 -35.20
CA VAL A 250 -26.99 3.32 -35.45
C VAL A 250 -26.61 2.65 -34.13
N ILE A 251 -26.20 3.43 -33.13
CA ILE A 251 -25.79 2.90 -31.84
C ILE A 251 -26.98 2.32 -31.07
N SER A 252 -28.15 3.00 -31.09
CA SER A 252 -29.37 2.49 -30.46
C SER A 252 -29.85 1.15 -31.04
N ALA A 253 -29.62 0.92 -32.34
CA ALA A 253 -30.08 -0.30 -33.02
C ALA A 253 -29.20 -1.53 -32.78
N ARG A 254 -27.95 -1.35 -32.34
CA ARG A 254 -26.95 -2.43 -32.21
C ARG A 254 -26.96 -3.14 -30.84
N ASP A 255 -27.84 -2.75 -29.91
CA ASP A 255 -28.08 -3.37 -28.59
C ASP A 255 -26.81 -3.81 -27.85
N TYR A 256 -25.93 -2.84 -27.57
CA TYR A 256 -24.68 -3.09 -26.85
C TYR A 256 -24.90 -3.54 -25.41
N LYS A 257 -24.04 -4.46 -24.93
CA LYS A 257 -24.04 -4.93 -23.54
C LYS A 257 -23.14 -4.07 -22.65
N GLU A 258 -22.02 -3.61 -23.20
CA GLU A 258 -21.02 -2.81 -22.49
C GLU A 258 -20.93 -1.41 -23.06
N LEU A 259 -20.78 -0.40 -22.20
CA LEU A 259 -20.66 0.99 -22.64
C LEU A 259 -19.41 1.21 -23.51
N LYS A 260 -18.32 0.50 -23.22
CA LYS A 260 -17.04 0.61 -23.95
C LYS A 260 -17.18 0.22 -25.42
N ASP A 261 -17.95 -0.83 -25.69
CA ASP A 261 -18.21 -1.27 -27.06
C ASP A 261 -19.08 -0.26 -27.82
N ALA A 262 -20.07 0.33 -27.14
CA ALA A 262 -20.90 1.38 -27.73
C ALA A 262 -20.07 2.64 -28.07
N VAL A 263 -19.13 3.03 -27.20
CA VAL A 263 -18.23 4.16 -27.41
C VAL A 263 -17.30 3.91 -28.60
N ARG A 264 -16.61 2.76 -28.65
CA ARG A 264 -15.72 2.41 -29.76
C ARG A 264 -16.45 2.39 -31.10
N ALA A 265 -17.61 1.74 -31.13
CA ALA A 265 -18.40 1.70 -32.36
C ALA A 265 -18.90 3.08 -32.80
N ALA A 266 -19.13 3.99 -31.86
CA ALA A 266 -19.50 5.37 -32.16
C ALA A 266 -18.31 6.17 -32.74
N GLU A 267 -17.10 5.93 -32.26
CA GLU A 267 -15.85 6.49 -32.80
C GLU A 267 -15.59 5.96 -34.22
N ASP A 268 -15.64 4.64 -34.41
CA ASP A 268 -15.43 3.99 -35.71
C ASP A 268 -16.41 4.51 -36.78
N GLU A 269 -17.69 4.73 -36.42
CA GLU A 269 -18.72 5.27 -37.31
C GLU A 269 -18.61 6.79 -37.54
N GLU A 270 -17.91 7.50 -36.67
CA GLU A 270 -17.56 8.90 -36.89
C GLU A 270 -16.36 9.02 -37.84
N ASP A 271 -15.37 8.14 -37.71
CA ASP A 271 -14.17 8.09 -38.55
C ASP A 271 -14.42 7.47 -39.93
N ALA A 272 -15.34 6.50 -40.03
CA ALA A 272 -15.74 5.88 -41.30
C ALA A 272 -16.55 6.83 -42.22
N ARG A 273 -16.74 8.10 -41.82
CA ARG A 273 -17.32 9.10 -42.71
C ARG A 273 -16.33 9.39 -43.85
N PRO A 274 -16.71 9.21 -45.12
CA PRO A 274 -15.96 9.81 -46.20
C PRO A 274 -16.00 11.32 -45.98
N GLY A 275 -14.82 11.92 -45.76
CA GLY A 275 -14.68 13.36 -45.71
C GLY A 275 -15.33 13.98 -46.95
N THR A 276 -16.01 15.10 -46.73
CA THR A 276 -16.31 16.12 -47.75
C THR A 276 -15.00 16.65 -48.34
N ALA A 277 -14.32 15.81 -49.11
CA ALA A 277 -13.09 16.10 -49.84
C ALA A 277 -13.24 15.43 -51.22
N GLY A 278 -14.11 15.99 -52.06
CA GLY A 278 -14.33 15.45 -53.40
C GLY A 278 -15.66 15.77 -54.10
N GLN A 279 -16.40 16.81 -53.70
CA GLN A 279 -17.60 17.25 -54.44
C GLN A 279 -17.41 18.50 -55.32
N ASP A 280 -16.23 19.12 -55.33
CA ASP A 280 -15.94 20.29 -56.19
C ASP A 280 -15.17 19.96 -57.48
N ALA A 281 -14.91 18.67 -57.79
CA ALA A 281 -14.10 18.27 -58.95
C ALA A 281 -14.88 17.63 -60.10
N VAL A 282 -16.20 17.84 -60.19
CA VAL A 282 -17.02 17.25 -61.28
C VAL A 282 -18.05 18.27 -61.82
N TYR A 283 -17.63 19.46 -62.26
CA TYR A 283 -18.44 20.30 -63.17
C TYR A 283 -17.61 21.32 -63.98
N SER A 284 -16.38 20.97 -64.41
CA SER A 284 -15.61 21.83 -65.33
C SER A 284 -15.14 21.07 -66.57
N TYR A 285 -16.06 20.46 -67.30
CA TYR A 285 -15.84 20.13 -68.71
C TYR A 285 -17.14 20.34 -69.48
N SER A 286 -17.18 21.44 -70.25
CA SER A 286 -17.70 21.55 -71.63
C SER A 286 -18.33 22.92 -71.89
N ARG A 287 -17.54 23.81 -72.49
CA ARG A 287 -17.99 24.75 -73.53
C ARG A 287 -16.77 25.30 -74.28
N ALA A 288 -16.23 24.46 -75.14
CA ALA A 288 -15.57 24.91 -76.37
C ALA A 288 -16.57 24.63 -77.52
N THR A 289 -16.48 25.45 -78.59
CA THR A 289 -17.36 25.58 -79.77
C THR A 289 -18.48 26.60 -79.58
N PHE A 290 -18.60 27.69 -80.35
CA PHE A 290 -18.05 28.10 -81.65
C PHE A 290 -17.58 29.56 -81.61
#